data_AF-A0A445D3Q3-F1
#
_entry.id   AF-A0A445D3Q3-F1
#
_cell.length_a   1.000
_cell.length_b   1.000
_cell.length_c   1.000
_cell.angle_alpha   90.00
_cell.angle_beta   90.00
_cell.angle_gamma   90.00
#
_symmetry.space_group_name_H-M   'P 1'
#
loop_
_entity.id
_entity.type
_entity.pdbx_description
1 polymer ?
#
loop_
_entity_poly.entity_id
_entity_poly.type
_entity_poly.pdbx_seq_one_letter_code
_entity_poly.pdbx_strand_id
1 'polypeptide(L)' 'MVIQGEPGAVIRGKKGLGGVTIKKTNQALIIGIYDELMTPGQCNMIVERLGDYLIDTGL' A
#
# COMPACT_ATOMS: atom_id res chain seq x y z
N MET A 1 -13.69 0.78 -3.86
CA MET A 1 -13.77 -0.60 -4.37
C MET A 1 -12.45 -1.30 -4.08
N VAL A 2 -12.48 -2.52 -3.55
CA VAL A 2 -11.26 -3.34 -3.38
C VAL A 2 -10.79 -3.79 -4.76
N ILE A 3 -9.48 -3.72 -5.02
CA ILE A 3 -8.84 -4.21 -6.24
C ILE A 3 -7.78 -5.25 -5.88
N GLN A 4 -7.16 -5.87 -6.87
CA GLN A 4 -6.15 -6.92 -6.66
C GLN A 4 -4.98 -6.42 -5.79
N GLY A 5 -4.88 -7.01 -4.59
CA GLY A 5 -3.75 -6.86 -3.67
C GLY A 5 -2.92 -8.14 -3.62
N GLU A 6 -2.28 -8.38 -2.48
CA GLU A 6 -1.49 -9.58 -2.20
C GLU A 6 -2.04 -10.26 -0.93
N PRO A 7 -2.43 -11.54 -1.01
CA PRO A 7 -2.97 -12.26 0.14
C PRO A 7 -2.06 -12.18 1.37
N GLY A 8 -2.58 -11.68 2.48
CA GLY A 8 -1.85 -11.57 3.75
C GLY A 8 -0.79 -10.46 3.82
N ALA A 9 -0.53 -9.74 2.72
CA ALA A 9 0.53 -8.73 2.65
C ALA A 9 0.03 -7.33 2.27
N VAL A 10 -0.81 -7.21 1.23
CA VAL A 10 -1.20 -5.91 0.66
C VAL A 10 -2.70 -5.85 0.36
N ILE A 11 -3.36 -4.79 0.82
CA ILE A 11 -4.73 -4.43 0.43
C ILE A 11 -4.68 -3.19 -0.46
N ARG A 12 -5.39 -3.21 -1.57
CA ARG A 12 -5.49 -2.07 -2.49
C ARG A 12 -6.94 -1.68 -2.70
N GLY A 13 -7.19 -0.38 -2.72
CA GLY A 13 -8.51 0.20 -2.92
C GLY A 13 -8.48 1.29 -3.98
N LYS A 14 -9.59 1.45 -4.69
CA LYS A 14 -9.80 2.49 -5.70
C LYS A 14 -11.08 3.28 -5.42
N LYS A 15 -11.02 4.61 -5.55
CA LYS A 15 -12.15 5.54 -5.47
C LYS A 15 -11.99 6.63 -6.54
N GLY A 16 -12.71 6.49 -7.66
CA GLY A 16 -12.56 7.42 -8.78
C GLY A 16 -11.13 7.36 -9.36
N LEU A 17 -10.50 8.53 -9.47
CA LEU A 17 -9.10 8.68 -9.90
C LEU A 17 -8.09 8.40 -8.78
N GLY A 18 -8.51 8.52 -7.52
CA GLY A 18 -7.69 8.21 -6.35
C GLY A 18 -7.82 6.76 -5.87
N GLY A 19 -7.08 6.47 -4.81
CA GLY A 19 -7.09 5.16 -4.18
C GLY A 19 -6.23 5.08 -2.94
N VAL A 20 -6.04 3.85 -2.48
CA VAL A 20 -5.29 3.55 -1.26
C VAL A 20 -4.51 2.25 -1.44
N THR A 21 -3.30 2.21 -0.90
CA THR A 21 -2.51 1.00 -0.72
C THR A 21 -2.21 0.85 0.77
N ILE A 22 -2.45 -0.36 1.29
CA ILE A 22 -2.20 -0.72 2.67
C ILE A 22 -1.26 -1.92 2.68
N LYS A 23 -0.05 -1.74 3.20
CA LYS A 23 0.93 -2.82 3.41
C LYS A 23 0.95 -3.20 4.88
N LYS A 24 0.77 -4.50 5.14
CA LYS A 24 0.88 -5.08 6.48
C LYS A 24 2.37 -5.33 6.80
N THR A 25 2.82 -4.93 8.00
CA THR A 25 4.11 -5.35 8.59
C THR A 25 3.83 -6.31 9.76
N ASN A 26 4.86 -6.69 10.53
CA ASN A 26 4.64 -7.57 11.70
C ASN A 26 3.86 -6.85 12.81
N GLN A 27 4.07 -5.54 12.98
CA GLN A 27 3.54 -4.75 14.08
C GLN A 27 2.72 -3.53 13.65
N ALA A 28 2.74 -3.15 12.36
CA ALA A 28 2.11 -1.93 11.85
C ALA A 28 1.37 -2.13 10.52
N LEU A 29 0.61 -1.10 10.14
CA LEU A 29 -0.01 -0.95 8.83
C LEU A 29 0.52 0.33 8.19
N ILE A 30 1.11 0.21 7.01
CA ILE A 30 1.53 1.37 6.22
C ILE A 30 0.41 1.70 5.25
N ILE A 31 -0.13 2.92 5.35
CA ILE A 31 -1.29 3.37 4.57
C ILE A 31 -0.85 4.54 3.70
N GLY A 32 -0.87 4.35 2.38
CA GLY A 32 -0.71 5.43 1.41
C GLY A 32 -2.02 5.70 0.70
N ILE A 33 -2.44 6.96 0.69
CA ILE A 33 -3.62 7.44 -0.06
C ILE A 33 -3.09 8.32 -1.18
N TYR A 34 -3.63 8.13 -2.39
CA TYR A 34 -3.26 8.91 -3.56
C TYR A 34 -4.52 9.46 -4.25
N ASP A 35 -4.31 10.53 -5.02
CA ASP A 35 -5.34 11.18 -5.82
C ASP A 35 -4.87 11.32 -7.28
N GLU A 36 -5.62 12.07 -8.09
CA GLU A 36 -5.51 12.17 -9.56
C GLU A 36 -4.10 12.43 -10.14
N LEU A 37 -3.20 13.09 -9.41
CA LEU A 37 -1.84 13.41 -9.88
C LEU A 37 -0.84 12.26 -9.68
N MET A 38 -1.28 11.12 -9.13
CA MET A 38 -0.43 9.99 -8.83
C MET A 38 -1.06 8.68 -9.31
N THR A 39 -0.25 7.86 -9.97
CA THR A 39 -0.71 6.56 -10.44
C THR A 39 -0.79 5.54 -9.30
N PRO A 40 -1.68 4.53 -9.40
CA PRO A 40 -1.74 3.45 -8.41
C PRO A 40 -0.40 2.74 -8.20
N GLY A 41 0.36 2.52 -9.29
CA GLY A 41 1.65 1.85 -9.24
C GLY A 41 2.72 2.62 -8.45
N GLN A 42 2.72 3.95 -8.54
CA GLN A 42 3.61 4.79 -7.72
C GLN A 42 3.27 4.68 -6.23
N CYS A 43 1.98 4.68 -5.87
CA CYS A 43 1.58 4.53 -4.46
C CYS A 43 1.98 3.16 -3.91
N ASN A 44 1.73 2.09 -4.69
CA ASN A 44 2.17 0.74 -4.37
C ASN A 44 3.68 0.69 -4.07
N MET A 45 4.49 1.22 -4.99
CA MET A 45 5.95 1.20 -4.85
C MET A 45 6.42 1.88 -3.56
N ILE A 46 5.84 3.02 -3.17
CA ILE A 46 6.26 3.75 -1.97
C ILE A 46 5.83 3.01 -0.71
N VAL A 47 4.57 2.61 -0.63
CA VAL A 47 3.99 1.96 0.56
C VAL A 47 4.60 0.58 0.79
N GLU A 48 4.75 -0.21 -0.26
CA GLU A 48 5.25 -1.57 -0.17
C GLU A 48 6.74 -1.60 0.16
N ARG A 49 7.57 -0.75 -0.47
CA ARG A 49 9.01 -0.66 -0.15
C ARG A 49 9.27 -0.21 1.29
N LEU A 50 8.50 0.75 1.80
CA LEU A 50 8.62 1.15 3.20
C LEU A 50 8.22 0.01 4.13
N GLY A 51 7.12 -0.69 3.83
CA GLY A 51 6.69 -1.84 4.63
C GLY A 51 7.68 -2.99 4.60
N ASP A 52 8.28 -3.30 3.45
CA ASP A 52 9.33 -4.32 3.33
C ASP A 52 10.56 -3.94 4.17
N TYR A 53 10.99 -2.68 4.12
CA TYR A 53 12.08 -2.19 4.96
C TYR A 53 11.77 -2.31 6.47
N LEU A 54 10.54 -2.02 6.88
CA LEU A 54 10.13 -2.16 8.29
C LEU A 54 10.10 -3.63 8.72
N ILE A 55 9.62 -4.53 7.85
CA ILE A 55 9.66 -5.98 8.10
C ILE A 55 11.11 -6.45 8.28
N ASP A 56 12.00 -6.04 7.37
CA ASP A 56 13.42 -6.42 7.40
C ASP A 56 14.16 -5.89 8.64
N THR A 57 13.71 -4.77 9.19
CA THR A 57 14.28 -4.17 10.41
C THR A 57 13.63 -4.67 11.71
N GLY A 58 12.70 -5.63 11.62
CA GLY A 58 12.09 -6.31 12.78
C GLY A 58 10.78 -5.72 13.27
N LEU A 59 10.13 -4.86 12.47
CA LEU A 59 8.83 -4.24 12.71
C LEU A 59 7.69 -4.85 11.87
#